data_AF-A0A851DRB1-F1
#
_entry.id   AF-A0A851DRB1-F1
#
_cell.length_a   1.000
_cell.length_b   1.000
_cell.length_c   1.000
_cell.angle_alpha   90.00
_cell.angle_beta   90.00
_cell.angle_gamma   90.00
#
_symmetry.space_group_name_H-M   'P 1'
#
loop_
_entity.id
_entity.type
_entity.pdbx_description
1 polymer ?
#
loop_
_entity_poly.entity_id
_entity_poly.type
_entity_poly.pdbx_seq_one_letter_code
_entity_poly.pdbx_strand_id
1 'polypeptide(L)'
;TQVLRKGLQRGVVLSTGSFLVYEAHKLISGFAEVHASFKVEDVIEQADYLYGSGETEKLYRLLVQHKNSDDAELLWRLARSSRDLAQLGSTSAEEKRQLTYDSLEYAKKALEKNESNFAAHKWYGICLSDVGDYEGIKTKIGNAIVIKEHFQRAIELNPKDATTIHLIGIW
;
A
#
# COMPACT_ATOMS: atom_id res chain seq x y z
N THR A 1 13.71 -50.24 46.64
CA THR A 1 14.76 -49.40 46.06
C THR A 1 14.40 -49.03 44.63
N GLN A 2 13.93 -47.80 44.37
CA GLN A 2 13.81 -47.07 43.05
C GLN A 2 12.73 -45.98 43.19
N VAL A 3 13.04 -44.68 43.34
CA VAL A 3 13.33 -43.57 42.38
C VAL A 3 12.31 -43.31 41.25
N LEU A 4 11.98 -42.00 41.09
CA LEU A 4 11.42 -41.22 39.94
C LEU A 4 9.88 -41.02 39.94
N ARG A 5 9.31 -39.83 39.67
CA ARG A 5 9.81 -38.67 38.92
C ARG A 5 9.01 -37.38 39.25
N LYS A 6 9.73 -36.26 39.14
CA LYS A 6 9.29 -34.84 39.17
C LYS A 6 8.18 -34.52 38.16
N GLY A 7 7.38 -33.51 38.51
CA GLY A 7 6.62 -32.67 37.56
C GLY A 7 6.38 -31.28 38.16
N LEU A 8 7.39 -30.41 38.07
CA LEU A 8 7.38 -29.02 38.53
C LEU A 8 6.52 -28.17 37.58
N GLN A 9 5.31 -27.76 37.98
CA GLN A 9 4.61 -26.67 37.31
C GLN A 9 5.24 -25.34 37.74
N ARG A 10 6.09 -24.76 36.88
CA ARG A 10 6.55 -23.38 37.03
C ARG A 10 5.46 -22.45 36.52
N GLY A 11 4.59 -21.99 37.42
CA GLY A 11 3.81 -20.78 37.19
C GLY A 11 4.76 -19.59 37.15
N VAL A 12 4.73 -18.83 36.06
CA VAL A 12 5.46 -17.56 35.96
C VAL A 12 4.74 -16.56 36.86
N VAL A 13 5.31 -16.27 38.02
CA VAL A 13 4.84 -15.20 38.91
C VAL A 13 5.31 -13.88 38.31
N LEU A 14 4.47 -13.23 37.53
CA LEU A 14 4.70 -11.84 37.12
C LEU A 14 4.58 -10.98 38.37
N SER A 15 5.69 -10.35 38.79
CA SER A 15 5.65 -9.39 39.89
C SER A 15 4.71 -8.23 39.53
N THR A 16 4.04 -7.64 40.53
CA THR A 16 3.17 -6.47 40.34
C THR A 16 3.86 -5.31 39.61
N GLY A 17 5.18 -5.14 39.80
CA GLY A 17 5.98 -4.16 39.05
C GLY A 17 6.09 -4.47 37.56
N SER A 18 6.21 -5.74 37.18
CA SER A 18 6.28 -6.18 35.77
C SER A 18 4.96 -5.96 35.04
N PHE A 19 3.82 -6.13 35.73
CA PHE A 19 2.49 -5.90 35.17
C PHE A 19 2.24 -4.41 34.89
N LEU A 20 2.61 -3.52 35.82
CA LEU A 20 2.46 -2.07 35.64
C LEU A 20 3.32 -1.52 34.49
N VAL A 21 4.55 -2.04 34.31
CA VAL A 21 5.41 -1.66 33.19
C VAL A 21 4.82 -2.12 31.85
N TYR A 22 4.25 -3.32 31.79
CA TYR A 22 3.59 -3.83 30.59
C TYR A 22 2.37 -3.00 30.20
N GLU A 23 1.49 -2.67 31.16
CA GLU A 23 0.32 -1.83 30.91
C GLU A 23 0.72 -0.40 30.50
N ALA A 24 1.76 0.17 31.12
CA ALA A 24 2.28 1.48 30.72
C ALA A 24 2.83 1.46 29.28
N HIS A 25 3.58 0.43 28.90
CA HIS A 25 4.08 0.27 27.53
C HIS A 25 2.93 0.10 26.53
N LYS A 26 1.92 -0.72 26.86
CA LYS A 26 0.75 -0.94 26.00
C LYS A 26 -0.05 0.33 25.79
N LEU A 27 -0.24 1.14 26.84
CA LEU A 27 -0.89 2.44 26.75
C LEU A 27 -0.08 3.40 25.87
N ILE A 28 1.23 3.52 26.09
CA ILE A 28 2.11 4.39 25.30
C ILE A 28 2.12 3.98 23.82
N SER A 29 2.24 2.67 23.53
CA SER A 29 2.15 2.14 22.17
C SER A 29 0.80 2.48 21.52
N GLY A 30 -0.32 2.28 22.24
CA GLY A 30 -1.64 2.66 21.75
C GLY A 30 -1.78 4.16 21.47
N PHE A 31 -1.27 5.03 22.35
CA PHE A 31 -1.28 6.48 22.11
C PHE A 31 -0.40 6.88 20.92
N ALA A 32 0.77 6.26 20.75
CA ALA A 32 1.66 6.52 19.63
C ALA A 32 1.03 6.08 18.29
N GLU A 33 0.38 4.90 18.26
CA GLU A 33 -0.35 4.40 17.09
C GLU A 33 -1.52 5.31 16.72
N VAL A 34 -2.34 5.72 17.70
CA VAL A 34 -3.47 6.63 17.46
C VAL A 34 -3.00 7.99 16.94
N HIS A 35 -1.94 8.57 17.52
CA HIS A 35 -1.38 9.84 17.06
C HIS A 35 -0.76 9.74 15.66
N ALA A 36 -0.09 8.62 15.36
CA ALA A 36 0.44 8.36 14.03
C ALA A 36 -0.68 8.19 13.00
N SER A 37 -1.75 7.46 13.37
CA SER A 37 -2.94 7.28 12.54
C SER A 37 -3.63 8.61 12.24
N PHE A 38 -3.79 9.49 13.24
CA PHE A 38 -4.36 10.83 13.03
C PHE A 38 -3.56 11.65 12.02
N LYS A 39 -2.22 11.60 12.12
CA LYS A 39 -1.33 12.27 11.16
C LYS A 39 -1.40 11.69 9.76
N VAL A 40 -1.65 10.38 9.61
CA VAL A 40 -1.79 9.75 8.30
C VAL A 40 -3.10 10.15 7.65
N GLU A 41 -4.19 10.20 8.41
CA GLU A 41 -5.49 10.64 7.90
C GLU A 41 -5.44 12.07 7.35
N ASP A 42 -4.82 13.01 8.07
CA ASP A 42 -4.62 14.39 7.61
C ASP A 42 -3.91 14.45 6.25
N VAL A 43 -2.88 13.61 6.06
CA VAL A 43 -2.14 13.53 4.79
C VAL A 43 -3.00 12.93 3.69
N ILE A 44 -3.82 11.93 4.01
CA ILE A 44 -4.76 11.30 3.06
C ILE A 44 -5.81 12.31 2.60
N GLU A 45 -6.44 13.04 3.53
CA GLU A 45 -7.42 14.07 3.21
C GLU A 45 -6.81 15.15 2.30
N GLN A 46 -5.60 15.61 2.63
CA GLN A 46 -4.89 16.58 1.80
C GLN A 46 -4.54 16.02 0.42
N ALA A 47 -4.12 14.75 0.34
CA ALA A 47 -3.82 14.08 -0.92
C ALA A 47 -5.07 13.95 -1.81
N ASP A 48 -6.21 13.56 -1.22
CA ASP A 48 -7.46 13.42 -1.97
C ASP A 48 -8.01 14.78 -2.41
N TYR A 49 -7.83 15.84 -1.61
CA TYR A 49 -8.14 17.22 -2.02
C TYR A 49 -7.28 17.66 -3.21
N LEU A 50 -5.96 17.45 -3.16
CA LEU A 50 -5.04 17.81 -4.25
C LEU A 50 -5.35 17.01 -5.53
N TYR A 51 -5.70 15.73 -5.39
CA TYR A 51 -6.14 14.90 -6.49
C TYR A 51 -7.42 15.43 -7.14
N GLY A 52 -8.46 15.73 -6.33
CA GLY A 52 -9.71 16.29 -6.82
C GLY A 52 -9.57 17.68 -7.46
N SER A 53 -8.52 18.42 -7.07
CA SER A 53 -8.19 19.74 -7.63
C SER A 53 -7.30 19.68 -8.88
N GLY A 54 -6.83 18.49 -9.29
CA GLY A 54 -5.93 18.33 -10.44
C GLY A 54 -4.49 18.82 -10.21
N GLU A 55 -4.09 18.99 -8.95
CA GLU A 55 -2.78 19.53 -8.56
C GLU A 55 -1.71 18.42 -8.49
N THR A 56 -1.49 17.73 -9.62
CA THR A 56 -0.70 16.48 -9.73
C THR A 56 0.72 16.61 -9.18
N GLU A 57 1.44 17.69 -9.50
CA GLU A 57 2.82 17.87 -9.00
C GLU A 57 2.86 18.06 -7.49
N LYS A 58 1.92 18.84 -6.92
CA LYS A 58 1.83 19.06 -5.47
C LYS A 58 1.45 17.77 -4.75
N LEU A 59 0.52 17.01 -5.32
CA LEU A 59 0.11 15.70 -4.82
C LEU A 59 1.30 14.74 -4.73
N TYR A 60 2.06 14.60 -5.81
CA TYR A 60 3.25 13.75 -5.82
C TYR A 60 4.29 14.21 -4.79
N ARG A 61 4.57 15.52 -4.73
CA ARG A 61 5.53 16.09 -3.75
C ARG A 61 5.10 15.87 -2.30
N LEU A 62 3.80 15.87 -2.01
CA LEU A 62 3.27 15.51 -0.69
C LEU A 62 3.53 14.03 -0.40
N LEU A 63 3.06 13.15 -1.27
CA LEU A 63 3.05 11.71 -1.02
C LEU A 63 4.44 11.06 -1.07
N VAL A 64 5.38 11.58 -1.87
CA VAL A 64 6.74 11.01 -1.99
C VAL A 64 7.53 11.11 -0.67
N GLN A 65 7.18 12.06 0.20
CA GLN A 65 7.74 12.17 1.55
C GLN A 65 7.38 10.95 2.42
N HIS A 66 6.31 10.24 2.05
CA HIS A 66 5.80 9.06 2.73
C HIS A 66 6.06 7.76 1.94
N LYS A 67 6.97 7.74 0.96
CA LYS A 67 7.31 6.54 0.18
C LYS A 67 7.73 5.32 1.01
N ASN A 68 8.24 5.58 2.22
CA ASN A 68 8.68 4.56 3.16
C ASN A 68 7.59 4.15 4.17
N SER A 69 6.37 4.69 4.06
CA SER A 69 5.25 4.35 4.93
C SER A 69 4.93 2.85 4.91
N ASP A 70 4.39 2.36 6.02
CA ASP A 70 3.78 1.04 6.14
C ASP A 70 2.26 1.08 5.91
N ASP A 71 1.70 2.26 5.61
CA ASP A 71 0.29 2.44 5.32
C ASP A 71 -0.02 2.26 3.82
N ALA A 72 -0.83 1.24 3.51
CA ALA A 72 -1.24 0.94 2.14
C ALA A 72 -2.00 2.10 1.48
N GLU A 73 -2.77 2.88 2.23
CA GLU A 73 -3.57 4.01 1.72
C GLU A 73 -2.71 5.14 1.17
N LEU A 74 -1.57 5.40 1.81
CA LEU A 74 -0.59 6.36 1.30
C LEU A 74 0.16 5.81 0.08
N LEU A 75 0.53 4.52 0.12
CA LEU A 75 1.36 3.91 -0.91
C LEU A 75 0.63 3.76 -2.26
N TRP A 76 -0.65 3.34 -2.27
CA TRP A 76 -1.38 3.24 -3.54
C TRP A 76 -1.69 4.64 -4.12
N ARG A 77 -1.92 5.65 -3.26
CA ARG A 77 -2.07 7.05 -3.70
C ARG A 77 -0.77 7.57 -4.30
N LEU A 78 0.37 7.22 -3.72
CA LEU A 78 1.68 7.55 -4.28
C LEU A 78 1.85 6.90 -5.65
N ALA A 79 1.55 5.61 -5.80
CA ALA A 79 1.57 4.92 -7.08
C ALA A 79 0.74 5.65 -8.16
N ARG A 80 -0.51 6.00 -7.83
CA ARG A 80 -1.39 6.82 -8.69
C ARG A 80 -0.73 8.14 -9.08
N SER A 81 -0.26 8.91 -8.10
CA SER A 81 0.31 10.23 -8.35
C SER A 81 1.59 10.19 -9.18
N SER A 82 2.44 9.17 -8.99
CA SER A 82 3.64 8.95 -9.81
C SER A 82 3.27 8.68 -11.26
N ARG A 83 2.26 7.83 -11.49
CA ARG A 83 1.74 7.56 -12.83
C ARG A 83 1.16 8.82 -13.47
N ASP A 84 0.32 9.56 -12.74
CA ASP A 84 -0.32 10.77 -13.26
C ASP A 84 0.73 11.84 -13.60
N LEU A 85 1.78 11.98 -12.78
CA LEU A 85 2.94 12.83 -13.08
C LEU A 85 3.67 12.37 -14.34
N ALA A 86 3.85 11.06 -14.54
CA ALA A 86 4.46 10.48 -15.74
C ALA A 86 3.69 10.78 -17.03
N GLN A 87 2.37 11.04 -16.94
CA GLN A 87 1.52 11.34 -18.10
C GLN A 87 1.40 12.85 -18.39
N LEU A 88 1.98 13.73 -17.57
CA LEU A 88 2.01 15.16 -17.89
C LEU A 88 2.86 15.43 -19.15
N GLY A 89 2.40 16.33 -20.01
CA GLY A 89 3.14 16.72 -21.21
C GLY A 89 4.46 17.45 -20.94
N SER A 90 4.65 17.96 -19.73
CA SER A 90 5.88 18.59 -19.25
C SER A 90 6.94 17.57 -18.81
N THR A 91 6.57 16.31 -18.58
CA THR A 91 7.46 15.27 -18.06
C THR A 91 8.35 14.73 -19.17
N SER A 92 9.67 14.70 -18.92
CA SER A 92 10.63 14.18 -19.90
C SER A 92 10.46 12.67 -20.14
N ALA A 93 10.94 12.17 -21.28
CA ALA A 93 10.83 10.74 -21.59
C ALA A 93 11.58 9.83 -20.58
N GLU A 94 12.72 10.29 -20.08
CA GLU A 94 13.51 9.57 -19.08
C GLU A 94 12.78 9.55 -17.73
N GLU A 95 12.29 10.70 -17.28
CA GLU A 95 11.53 10.82 -16.04
C GLU A 95 10.22 10.04 -16.09
N LYS A 96 9.52 10.08 -17.24
CA LYS A 96 8.31 9.28 -17.48
C LYS A 96 8.59 7.78 -17.29
N ARG A 97 9.71 7.29 -17.84
CA ARG A 97 10.11 5.88 -17.68
C ARG A 97 10.38 5.57 -16.20
N GLN A 98 11.14 6.41 -15.51
CA GLN A 98 11.44 6.21 -14.09
C GLN A 98 10.16 6.19 -13.23
N LEU A 99 9.30 7.19 -13.38
CA LEU A 99 8.04 7.29 -12.66
C LEU A 99 7.11 6.11 -12.93
N THR A 100 7.12 5.56 -14.15
CA THR A 100 6.33 4.37 -14.48
C THR A 100 6.79 3.16 -13.66
N TYR A 101 8.10 2.89 -13.59
CA TYR A 101 8.62 1.80 -12.75
C TYR A 101 8.41 2.07 -11.26
N ASP A 102 8.65 3.30 -10.79
CA ASP A 102 8.40 3.69 -9.40
C ASP A 102 6.94 3.47 -9.01
N SER A 103 5.99 3.81 -9.89
CA SER A 103 4.56 3.62 -9.64
C SER A 103 4.21 2.15 -9.37
N LEU A 104 4.82 1.22 -10.13
CA LEU A 104 4.63 -0.21 -9.93
C LEU A 104 5.25 -0.69 -8.61
N GLU A 105 6.44 -0.19 -8.26
CA GLU A 105 7.09 -0.52 -6.98
C GLU A 105 6.26 -0.04 -5.78
N TYR A 106 5.66 1.15 -5.84
CA TYR A 106 4.78 1.63 -4.78
C TYR A 106 3.48 0.83 -4.70
N ALA A 107 2.89 0.43 -5.84
CA ALA A 107 1.70 -0.40 -5.85
C ALA A 107 1.96 -1.82 -5.29
N LYS A 108 3.12 -2.42 -5.63
CA LYS A 108 3.61 -3.67 -5.02
C LYS A 108 3.68 -3.54 -3.50
N LYS A 109 4.36 -2.50 -3.03
CA LYS A 109 4.52 -2.26 -1.59
C LYS A 109 3.16 -2.05 -0.90
N ALA A 110 2.22 -1.36 -1.53
CA ALA A 110 0.87 -1.19 -0.99
C ALA A 110 0.17 -2.55 -0.76
N LEU A 111 0.31 -3.49 -1.71
CA LEU A 111 -0.22 -4.85 -1.58
C LEU A 111 0.50 -5.67 -0.51
N GLU A 112 1.82 -5.53 -0.38
CA GLU A 112 2.58 -6.16 0.71
C GLU A 112 2.09 -5.70 2.10
N LYS A 113 1.64 -4.45 2.22
CA LYS A 113 1.08 -3.91 3.46
C LYS A 113 -0.37 -4.32 3.68
N ASN A 114 -1.17 -4.41 2.62
CA ASN A 114 -2.56 -4.83 2.71
C ASN A 114 -3.07 -5.44 1.39
N GLU A 115 -3.04 -6.77 1.32
CA GLU A 115 -3.57 -7.55 0.19
C GLU A 115 -5.11 -7.53 0.09
N SER A 116 -5.81 -7.02 1.09
CA SER A 116 -7.27 -6.83 1.06
C SER A 116 -7.65 -5.42 0.61
N ASN A 117 -6.69 -4.62 0.15
CA ASN A 117 -6.94 -3.27 -0.35
C ASN A 117 -7.31 -3.29 -1.85
N PHE A 118 -8.57 -3.01 -2.16
CA PHE A 118 -9.04 -3.01 -3.54
C PHE A 118 -8.31 -1.99 -4.43
N ALA A 119 -7.96 -0.81 -3.88
CA ALA A 119 -7.30 0.26 -4.61
C ALA A 119 -5.84 -0.12 -4.93
N ALA A 120 -5.15 -0.79 -4.01
CA ALA A 120 -3.82 -1.32 -4.25
C ALA A 120 -3.82 -2.36 -5.40
N HIS A 121 -4.80 -3.28 -5.43
CA HIS A 121 -4.98 -4.21 -6.54
C HIS A 121 -5.25 -3.50 -7.87
N LYS A 122 -6.14 -2.50 -7.87
CA LYS A 122 -6.43 -1.67 -9.05
C LYS A 122 -5.17 -0.98 -9.57
N TRP A 123 -4.44 -0.27 -8.72
CA TRP A 123 -3.25 0.48 -9.15
C TRP A 123 -2.10 -0.44 -9.54
N TYR A 124 -1.96 -1.61 -8.92
CA TYR A 124 -0.98 -2.61 -9.36
C TYR A 124 -1.23 -3.05 -10.80
N GLY A 125 -2.47 -3.42 -11.16
CA GLY A 125 -2.80 -3.83 -12.53
C GLY A 125 -2.55 -2.72 -13.56
N ILE A 126 -2.92 -1.49 -13.25
CA ILE A 126 -2.68 -0.32 -14.11
C ILE A 126 -1.18 -0.06 -14.29
N CYS A 127 -0.41 -0.01 -13.20
CA CYS A 127 1.03 0.25 -13.26
C CYS A 127 1.79 -0.89 -13.96
N LEU A 128 1.36 -2.14 -13.79
CA LEU A 128 1.96 -3.29 -14.47
C LEU A 128 1.71 -3.25 -15.98
N SER A 129 0.53 -2.79 -16.39
CA SER A 129 0.24 -2.50 -17.80
C SER A 129 1.19 -1.45 -18.36
N ASP A 130 1.35 -0.33 -17.67
CA ASP A 130 2.18 0.79 -18.13
C ASP A 130 3.66 0.39 -18.26
N VAL A 131 4.18 -0.42 -17.32
CA VAL A 131 5.54 -0.99 -17.42
C VAL A 131 5.69 -1.91 -18.64
N GLY A 132 4.63 -2.62 -19.04
CA GLY A 132 4.63 -3.49 -20.22
C GLY A 132 4.96 -2.76 -21.53
N ASP A 133 4.71 -1.45 -21.62
CA ASP A 133 5.08 -0.63 -22.78
C ASP A 133 6.61 -0.44 -22.91
N TYR A 134 7.35 -0.61 -21.81
CA TYR A 134 8.83 -0.52 -21.78
C TYR A 134 9.53 -1.88 -21.86
N GLU A 135 8.84 -2.97 -21.47
CA GLU A 135 9.41 -4.33 -21.41
C GLU A 135 9.16 -5.16 -22.68
N GLY A 136 8.34 -4.64 -23.59
CA GLY A 136 8.09 -5.23 -24.90
C GLY A 136 6.93 -6.23 -24.92
N ILE A 137 6.53 -6.62 -26.14
CA ILE A 137 5.26 -7.31 -26.39
C ILE A 137 5.12 -8.66 -25.69
N LYS A 138 6.22 -9.42 -25.56
CA LYS A 138 6.19 -10.74 -24.89
C LYS A 138 5.84 -10.59 -23.41
N THR A 139 6.48 -9.64 -22.73
CA THR A 139 6.23 -9.36 -21.31
C THR A 139 4.83 -8.81 -21.11
N LYS A 140 4.38 -7.90 -21.99
CA LYS A 140 3.01 -7.37 -21.97
C LYS A 140 1.94 -8.48 -22.06
N ILE A 141 2.13 -9.46 -22.96
CA ILE A 141 1.22 -10.62 -23.08
C ILE A 141 1.26 -11.47 -21.81
N GLY A 142 2.46 -11.74 -21.27
CA GLY A 142 2.62 -12.52 -20.04
C GLY A 142 1.95 -11.86 -18.82
N ASN A 143 2.05 -10.54 -18.72
CA ASN A 143 1.48 -9.75 -17.62
C ASN A 143 -0.05 -9.66 -17.70
N ALA A 144 -0.67 -9.87 -18.87
CA ALA A 144 -2.11 -9.70 -19.04
C ALA A 144 -2.95 -10.59 -18.10
N ILE A 145 -2.50 -11.83 -17.86
CA ILE A 145 -3.17 -12.75 -16.93
C ILE A 145 -3.12 -12.19 -15.51
N VAL A 146 -1.95 -11.75 -15.06
CA VAL A 146 -1.73 -11.17 -13.73
C VAL A 146 -2.58 -9.90 -13.55
N ILE A 147 -2.57 -9.00 -14.54
CA ILE A 147 -3.38 -7.77 -14.50
C ILE A 147 -4.87 -8.10 -14.32
N LYS A 148 -5.38 -9.08 -15.08
CA LYS A 148 -6.77 -9.53 -14.99
C LYS A 148 -7.11 -10.08 -13.60
N GLU A 149 -6.24 -10.90 -13.02
CA GLU A 149 -6.42 -11.45 -11.67
C GLU A 149 -6.50 -10.33 -10.61
N HIS A 150 -5.62 -9.33 -10.70
CA HIS A 150 -5.66 -8.19 -9.78
C HIS A 150 -6.95 -7.36 -9.94
N PHE A 151 -7.43 -7.13 -11.16
CA PHE A 151 -8.70 -6.43 -11.36
C PHE A 151 -9.90 -7.23 -10.86
N GLN A 152 -9.93 -8.54 -11.08
CA GLN A 152 -10.97 -9.41 -10.50
C GLN A 152 -10.97 -9.32 -8.97
N ARG A 153 -9.78 -9.41 -8.35
CA ARG A 153 -9.64 -9.28 -6.91
C ARG A 153 -10.09 -7.92 -6.38
N ALA A 154 -9.77 -6.84 -7.08
CA ALA A 154 -10.26 -5.51 -6.74
C ALA A 154 -11.79 -5.40 -6.83
N ILE A 155 -12.45 -6.05 -7.79
CA ILE A 155 -13.92 -6.10 -7.88
C ILE A 155 -14.53 -6.92 -6.74
N GLU A 156 -13.94 -8.06 -6.38
CA GLU A 156 -14.39 -8.86 -5.24
C GLU A 156 -14.35 -8.05 -3.94
N LEU A 157 -13.27 -7.29 -3.73
CA LEU A 157 -13.08 -6.46 -2.53
C LEU A 157 -13.97 -5.21 -2.54
N ASN A 158 -14.19 -4.59 -3.71
CA ASN A 158 -15.07 -3.45 -3.87
C ASN A 158 -15.86 -3.52 -5.20
N PRO A 159 -17.06 -4.13 -5.19
CA PRO A 159 -17.88 -4.31 -6.39
C PRO A 159 -18.55 -3.02 -6.88
N LYS A 160 -18.31 -1.88 -6.21
CA LYS A 160 -18.86 -0.57 -6.60
C LYS A 160 -17.83 0.34 -7.27
N ASP A 161 -16.56 -0.09 -7.37
CA ASP A 161 -15.53 0.71 -8.03
C ASP A 161 -15.73 0.70 -9.54
N ALA A 162 -16.31 1.78 -10.07
CA ALA A 162 -16.61 1.92 -11.49
C ALA A 162 -15.36 1.82 -12.37
N THR A 163 -14.20 2.28 -11.88
CA THR A 163 -12.94 2.22 -12.63
C THR A 163 -12.52 0.77 -12.86
N THR A 164 -12.44 -0.07 -11.83
CA THR A 164 -12.06 -1.48 -12.01
C THR A 164 -13.06 -2.24 -12.87
N ILE A 165 -14.36 -1.98 -12.72
CA ILE A 165 -15.41 -2.60 -13.56
C ILE A 165 -15.23 -2.23 -15.04
N HIS A 166 -14.84 -0.99 -15.33
CA HIS A 166 -14.54 -0.57 -16.68
C HIS A 166 -13.26 -1.23 -17.22
N LEU A 167 -12.19 -1.26 -16.40
CA LEU A 167 -10.89 -1.80 -16.80
C LEU A 167 -10.94 -3.31 -17.10
N ILE A 168 -11.70 -4.10 -16.32
CA ILE A 168 -11.85 -5.54 -16.60
C ILE A 168 -12.59 -5.81 -17.92
N GLY A 169 -13.37 -4.86 -18.43
CA GLY A 169 -14.05 -4.98 -19.72
C GLY A 169 -13.14 -4.63 -20.91
N ILE A 170 -12.04 -3.92 -20.66
CA ILE A 170 -11.05 -3.55 -21.67
C ILE A 170 -9.89 -4.56 -21.74
N TRP A 171 -9.59 -5.23 -20.62
CA TRP A 171 -8.54 -6.25 -20.47
C TRP A 171 -9.03 -7.67 -20.73
#